data_AF-A0A5Q2N1A2-F1
#
_entry.id   AF-A0A5Q2N1A2-F1
#
_cell.length_a   1.000
_cell.length_b   1.000
_cell.length_c   1.000
_cell.angle_alpha   90.00
_cell.angle_beta   90.00
_cell.angle_gamma   90.00
#
_symmetry.space_group_name_H-M   'P 1'
#
loop_
_entity.id
_entity.type
_entity.pdbx_description
1 polymer ?
#
loop_
_entity_poly.entity_id
_entity_poly.type
_entity_poly.pdbx_seq_one_letter_code
_entity_poly.pdbx_strand_id
1 'polypeptide(L)'
;MPEIDPLLQGDHLYAWPAKLPRNITESLKILRPGWHLGTIKRDRFEPSHALALALQAEECQKTINLSSASQEVYRYLKGESLTIPANHQGWHLITLEHHPLGWGKAVQGQLKNHYPKGLRWL
;
A
#
# COMPACT_ATOMS: atom_id res chain seq x y z
N MET A 1 14.10 6.79 -5.79
CA MET A 1 13.05 7.42 -4.96
C MET A 1 13.29 8.92 -4.87
N PRO A 2 12.25 9.76 -4.98
CA PRO A 2 12.37 11.21 -4.75
C PRO A 2 12.82 11.49 -3.30
N GLU A 3 13.37 12.68 -3.06
CA GLU A 3 13.67 13.17 -1.71
C GLU A 3 12.36 13.21 -0.89
N ILE A 4 12.30 12.44 0.20
CA ILE A 4 11.13 12.32 1.06
C ILE A 4 11.26 13.31 2.20
N ASP A 5 10.36 14.28 2.26
CA ASP A 5 10.18 15.14 3.43
C ASP A 5 8.98 14.59 4.26
N PRO A 6 9.18 13.91 5.40
CA PRO A 6 8.08 13.24 6.09
C PRO A 6 7.13 14.23 6.79
N LEU A 7 5.83 13.98 6.70
CA LEU A 7 4.80 14.71 7.45
C LEU A 7 3.85 13.72 8.14
N LEU A 8 3.68 13.88 9.45
CA LEU A 8 2.70 13.13 10.23
C LEU A 8 1.49 14.02 10.53
N GLN A 9 0.29 13.59 10.12
CA GLN A 9 -0.97 14.25 10.43
C GLN A 9 -1.91 13.25 11.10
N GLY A 10 -2.06 13.36 12.43
CA GLY A 10 -2.67 12.31 13.24
C GLY A 10 -1.85 11.02 13.12
N ASP A 11 -2.49 9.92 12.72
CA ASP A 11 -1.82 8.64 12.48
C ASP A 11 -1.25 8.51 11.04
N HIS A 12 -1.50 9.47 10.15
CA HIS A 12 -1.19 9.34 8.73
C HIS A 12 0.18 9.92 8.38
N LEU A 13 1.05 9.09 7.82
CA LEU A 13 2.38 9.48 7.35
C LEU A 13 2.34 9.78 5.85
N TYR A 14 2.83 10.94 5.46
CA TYR A 14 2.94 11.40 4.08
C TYR A 14 4.38 11.73 3.72
N ALA A 15 4.74 11.54 2.45
CA ALA A 15 5.87 12.21 1.83
C ALA A 15 5.39 13.56 1.30
N TRP A 16 5.79 14.63 1.99
CA TRP A 16 5.54 16.00 1.62
C TRP A 16 6.34 16.37 0.37
N PRO A 17 5.75 17.10 -0.61
CA PRO A 17 6.51 17.57 -1.76
C PRO A 17 7.53 18.62 -1.31
N ALA A 18 8.83 18.32 -1.41
CA ALA A 18 9.91 19.20 -0.92
C ALA A 18 9.86 20.64 -1.46
N LYS A 19 9.26 20.86 -2.64
CA LYS A 19 9.10 22.18 -3.26
C LYS A 19 7.94 23.01 -2.69
N LEU A 20 7.06 22.42 -1.86
CA LEU A 20 5.95 23.14 -1.23
C LEU A 20 6.39 23.68 0.13
N PRO A 21 6.14 24.97 0.43
CA PRO A 21 6.51 25.53 1.71
C PRO A 21 5.57 25.02 2.81
N ARG A 22 6.11 24.64 3.96
CA ARG A 22 5.34 24.02 5.06
C ARG A 22 4.27 24.93 5.65
N ASN A 23 4.52 26.24 5.71
CA ASN A 23 3.60 27.22 6.28
C ASN A 23 2.24 27.31 5.55
N ILE A 24 2.10 26.75 4.35
CA ILE A 24 0.80 26.65 3.67
C ILE A 24 -0.24 25.86 4.49
N THR A 25 0.19 24.97 5.40
CA THR A 25 -0.71 24.23 6.29
C THR A 25 -1.33 25.10 7.39
N GLU A 26 -0.79 26.30 7.63
CA GLU A 26 -1.32 27.24 8.63
C GLU A 26 -2.55 28.00 8.10
N SER A 27 -2.62 28.21 6.79
CA SER A 27 -3.68 28.97 6.13
C SER A 27 -4.70 28.10 5.38
N LEU A 28 -4.33 26.87 5.02
CA LEU A 28 -5.19 25.93 4.29
C LEU A 28 -5.35 24.60 5.02
N LYS A 29 -6.61 24.15 5.14
CA LYS A 29 -6.91 22.78 5.56
C LYS A 29 -6.66 21.81 4.40
N ILE A 30 -5.47 21.20 4.39
CA ILE A 30 -5.07 20.25 3.34
C ILE A 30 -5.62 18.86 3.68
N LEU A 31 -6.36 18.26 2.74
CA LEU A 31 -6.92 16.92 2.91
C LEU A 31 -5.89 15.79 2.69
N ARG A 32 -4.93 15.99 1.78
CA ARG A 32 -3.88 15.02 1.45
C ARG A 32 -2.55 15.75 1.19
N PRO A 33 -1.71 15.92 2.22
CA PRO A 33 -0.49 16.70 2.12
C PRO A 33 0.66 15.90 1.49
N GLY A 34 0.50 15.52 0.22
CA GLY A 34 1.47 14.73 -0.54
C GLY A 34 1.13 13.26 -0.66
N TRP A 35 2.16 12.43 -0.87
CA TRP A 35 1.99 11.00 -1.10
C TRP A 35 1.78 10.27 0.23
N HIS A 36 0.59 9.72 0.44
CA HIS A 36 0.27 8.97 1.65
C HIS A 36 1.08 7.67 1.69
N LEU A 37 2.06 7.57 2.59
CA LEU A 37 2.91 6.40 2.73
C LEU A 37 2.19 5.30 3.50
N GLY A 38 1.46 5.67 4.55
CA GLY A 38 0.77 4.70 5.39
C GLY A 38 0.25 5.30 6.68
N THR A 39 -0.17 4.43 7.57
CA THR A 39 -0.72 4.81 8.87
C THR A 39 0.13 4.18 9.98
N ILE A 40 0.56 5.01 10.93
CA ILE A 40 1.22 4.59 12.14
C ILE A 40 0.14 4.20 13.14
N LYS A 41 0.11 2.92 13.53
CA LYS A 41 -0.65 2.41 14.66
C LYS A 41 0.31 2.21 15.83
N ARG A 42 -0.22 2.06 17.06
CA ARG A 42 0.57 1.98 18.32
C ARG A 42 1.97 1.37 18.17
N ASP A 43 2.06 0.15 17.65
CA ASP A 43 3.33 -0.58 17.52
C ASP A 43 3.64 -1.05 16.09
N ARG A 44 3.00 -0.45 15.08
CA ARG A 44 3.20 -0.90 13.69
C ARG A 44 2.88 0.16 12.64
N PHE A 45 3.56 0.03 11.51
CA PHE A 45 3.21 0.72 10.29
C PHE A 45 2.31 -0.15 9.40
N GLU A 46 1.25 0.44 8.88
CA GLU A 46 0.39 -0.16 7.85
C GLU A 46 0.56 0.64 6.54
N PRO A 47 1.16 0.06 5.48
CA PRO A 47 1.40 0.77 4.24
C PRO A 47 0.09 1.12 3.55
N SER A 48 0.05 2.30 2.94
CA SER A 48 -1.16 2.78 2.26
C SER A 48 -1.30 2.13 0.89
N HIS A 49 -2.52 2.06 0.38
CA HIS A 49 -2.75 1.68 -1.02
C HIS A 49 -2.08 2.66 -2.01
N ALA A 50 -2.02 3.96 -1.69
CA ALA A 50 -1.33 4.94 -2.53
C ALA A 50 0.18 4.66 -2.61
N LEU A 51 0.78 4.12 -1.54
CA LEU A 51 2.17 3.67 -1.57
C LEU A 51 2.37 2.52 -2.56
N ALA A 52 1.49 1.50 -2.55
CA ALA A 52 1.59 0.38 -3.50
C ALA A 52 1.57 0.86 -4.95
N LEU A 53 0.64 1.76 -5.30
CA LEU A 53 0.43 2.18 -6.69
C LEU A 53 1.55 3.06 -7.28
N ALA A 54 2.45 3.58 -6.45
CA ALA A 54 3.55 4.43 -6.90
C ALA A 54 4.92 3.74 -6.82
N LEU A 55 4.97 2.48 -6.38
CA LEU A 55 6.19 1.67 -6.37
C LEU A 55 6.31 0.84 -7.65
N GLN A 56 7.52 0.42 -7.97
CA GLN A 56 7.79 -0.69 -8.89
C GLN A 56 7.95 -2.00 -8.09
N ALA A 57 7.75 -3.15 -8.75
CA ALA A 57 7.85 -4.45 -8.08
C ALA A 57 9.24 -4.69 -7.46
N GLU A 58 10.28 -4.18 -8.12
CA GLU A 58 11.69 -4.29 -7.78
C GLU A 58 12.09 -3.39 -6.60
N GLU A 59 11.30 -2.35 -6.31
CA GLU A 59 11.49 -1.47 -5.15
C GLU A 59 10.98 -2.12 -3.85
N CYS A 60 10.26 -3.25 -3.95
CA CYS A 60 9.74 -4.00 -2.81
C CYS A 60 10.54 -5.28 -2.55
N GLN A 61 10.95 -5.47 -1.28
CA GLN A 61 11.64 -6.69 -0.86
C GLN A 61 10.76 -7.95 -0.95
N LYS A 62 9.44 -7.79 -0.86
CA LYS A 62 8.46 -8.88 -0.82
C LYS A 62 7.32 -8.58 -1.77
N THR A 63 7.22 -9.39 -2.80
CA THR A 63 6.21 -9.26 -3.85
C THR A 63 5.57 -10.62 -4.11
N ILE A 64 4.26 -10.64 -4.37
CA ILE A 64 3.54 -11.80 -4.89
C ILE A 64 2.97 -11.38 -6.23
N ASN A 65 3.51 -11.99 -7.29
CA ASN A 65 3.06 -11.74 -8.65
C ASN A 65 1.93 -12.68 -9.03
N LEU A 66 0.77 -12.11 -9.31
CA LEU A 66 -0.40 -12.81 -9.84
C LEU A 66 -0.37 -12.76 -11.36
N SER A 67 -0.86 -13.84 -11.97
CA SER A 67 -1.09 -13.87 -13.41
C SER A 67 -2.50 -13.42 -13.75
N SER A 68 -2.64 -12.74 -14.90
CA SER A 68 -3.92 -12.39 -15.52
C SER A 68 -4.79 -13.61 -15.87
N ALA A 69 -4.17 -14.78 -16.05
CA ALA A 69 -4.85 -16.05 -16.29
C ALA A 69 -5.34 -16.75 -15.01
N SER A 70 -4.89 -16.32 -13.82
CA SER A 70 -5.26 -16.93 -12.53
C SER A 70 -6.58 -16.33 -12.01
N GLN A 71 -7.42 -17.14 -11.37
CA GLN A 71 -8.59 -16.62 -10.65
C GLN A 71 -8.21 -15.78 -9.42
N GLU A 72 -6.98 -15.93 -8.91
CA GLU A 72 -6.51 -15.24 -7.71
C GLU A 72 -6.50 -13.71 -7.88
N VAL A 73 -6.25 -13.19 -9.08
CA VAL A 73 -6.32 -11.74 -9.32
C VAL A 73 -7.73 -11.21 -9.09
N TYR A 74 -8.75 -11.93 -9.57
CA TYR A 74 -10.15 -11.53 -9.38
C TYR A 74 -10.57 -11.65 -7.92
N ARG A 75 -10.18 -12.73 -7.24
CA ARG A 75 -10.41 -12.92 -5.80
C ARG A 75 -9.76 -11.80 -4.99
N TYR A 76 -8.53 -11.42 -5.33
CA TYR A 76 -7.84 -10.29 -4.70
C TYR A 76 -8.58 -8.97 -4.95
N LEU A 77 -9.00 -8.69 -6.18
CA LEU A 77 -9.74 -7.46 -6.51
C LEU A 77 -11.14 -7.42 -5.85
N LYS A 78 -11.75 -8.57 -5.56
CA LYS A 78 -12.97 -8.69 -4.75
C LYS A 78 -12.73 -8.55 -3.25
N GLY A 79 -11.48 -8.45 -2.81
CA GLY A 79 -11.12 -8.30 -1.40
C GLY A 79 -11.05 -9.62 -0.62
N GLU A 80 -11.03 -10.76 -1.30
CA GLU A 80 -10.91 -12.09 -0.69
C GLU A 80 -9.47 -12.36 -0.24
N SER A 81 -9.32 -13.24 0.76
CA SER A 81 -8.01 -13.76 1.15
C SER A 81 -7.54 -14.86 0.20
N LEU A 82 -6.23 -14.93 -0.05
CA LEU A 82 -5.61 -15.95 -0.90
C LEU A 82 -4.81 -16.94 -0.05
N THR A 83 -4.83 -18.21 -0.44
CA THR A 83 -3.91 -19.21 0.13
C THR A 83 -2.55 -19.04 -0.51
N ILE A 84 -1.49 -19.00 0.29
CA ILE A 84 -0.11 -18.84 -0.18
C ILE A 84 0.83 -19.79 0.58
N PRO A 85 2.05 -20.05 0.08
CA PRO A 85 3.02 -20.86 0.82
C PRO A 85 3.29 -20.31 2.23
N ALA A 86 3.37 -21.20 3.22
CA ALA A 86 3.42 -20.82 4.64
C ALA A 86 4.71 -20.10 5.07
N ASN A 87 5.74 -20.13 4.24
CA ASN A 87 6.99 -19.40 4.45
C ASN A 87 6.86 -17.88 4.19
N HIS A 88 5.81 -17.43 3.49
CA HIS A 88 5.53 -16.01 3.34
C HIS A 88 5.05 -15.40 4.67
N GLN A 89 5.65 -14.27 5.05
CA GLN A 89 5.26 -13.51 6.26
C GLN A 89 5.33 -12.00 6.06
N GLY A 90 4.38 -11.29 6.66
CA GLY A 90 4.33 -9.83 6.67
C GLY A 90 3.74 -9.23 5.40
N TRP A 91 3.99 -7.94 5.19
CA TRP A 91 3.49 -7.20 4.04
C TRP A 91 4.15 -7.66 2.75
N HIS A 92 3.33 -7.90 1.72
CA HIS A 92 3.74 -8.21 0.36
C HIS A 92 3.04 -7.25 -0.60
N LEU A 93 3.80 -6.67 -1.53
CA LEU A 93 3.22 -5.98 -2.67
C LEU A 93 2.56 -7.03 -3.56
N ILE A 94 1.30 -6.82 -3.91
CA ILE A 94 0.60 -7.69 -4.85
C ILE A 94 0.68 -7.05 -6.21
N THR A 95 1.17 -7.79 -7.20
CA THR A 95 1.29 -7.33 -8.58
C THR A 95 0.49 -8.20 -9.52
N LEU A 96 0.08 -7.63 -10.66
CA LEU A 96 -0.43 -8.34 -11.82
C LEU A 96 0.57 -8.17 -12.94
N GLU A 97 1.21 -9.26 -13.36
CA GLU A 97 2.27 -9.20 -14.37
C GLU A 97 3.29 -8.08 -14.06
N HIS A 98 3.78 -8.05 -12.81
CA HIS A 98 4.70 -7.05 -12.24
C HIS A 98 4.15 -5.63 -12.05
N HIS A 99 2.88 -5.38 -12.39
CA HIS A 99 2.24 -4.08 -12.15
C HIS A 99 1.58 -4.05 -10.76
N PRO A 100 1.88 -3.08 -9.89
CA PRO A 100 1.31 -3.02 -8.54
C PRO A 100 -0.22 -2.90 -8.53
N LEU A 101 -0.87 -3.74 -7.71
CA LEU A 101 -2.29 -3.67 -7.44
C LEU A 101 -2.61 -3.21 -6.02
N GLY A 102 -1.72 -3.44 -5.05
CA GLY A 102 -1.97 -3.10 -3.65
C GLY A 102 -1.17 -3.98 -2.69
N TRP A 103 -1.68 -4.10 -1.47
CA TRP A 103 -1.00 -4.84 -0.40
C TRP A 103 -1.79 -6.08 0.03
N GLY A 104 -1.05 -7.11 0.42
CA GLY A 104 -1.55 -8.22 1.21
C GLY A 104 -0.63 -8.47 2.42
N LYS A 105 -1.19 -8.94 3.53
CA LYS A 105 -0.44 -9.32 4.73
C LYS A 105 -0.47 -10.83 4.91
N ALA A 106 0.67 -11.46 4.66
CA ALA A 106 0.87 -12.89 4.81
C ALA A 106 0.99 -13.29 6.29
N VAL A 107 0.14 -14.22 6.74
CA VAL A 107 0.15 -14.79 8.08
C VAL A 107 -0.27 -16.26 7.97
N GLN A 108 0.61 -17.19 8.35
CA GLN A 108 0.30 -18.63 8.46
C GLN A 108 -0.32 -19.24 7.19
N GLY A 109 0.29 -18.99 6.03
CA GLY A 109 -0.18 -19.52 4.73
C GLY A 109 -1.44 -18.83 4.18
N GLN A 110 -1.88 -17.74 4.80
CA GLN A 110 -2.98 -16.92 4.30
C GLN A 110 -2.50 -15.50 4.00
N LEU A 111 -2.84 -15.00 2.82
CA LEU A 111 -2.68 -13.61 2.44
C LEU A 111 -3.95 -12.85 2.79
N LYS A 112 -3.91 -12.10 3.89
CA LYS A 112 -4.99 -11.17 4.24
C LYS A 112 -4.99 -10.00 3.28
N ASN A 113 -6.13 -9.77 2.66
CA ASN A 113 -6.29 -8.76 1.62
C ASN A 113 -6.44 -7.35 2.23
N HIS A 114 -5.59 -6.42 1.80
CA HIS A 114 -5.63 -5.01 2.18
C HIS A 114 -6.00 -4.08 1.00
N TYR A 115 -6.60 -4.62 -0.06
CA TYR A 115 -7.20 -3.84 -1.14
C TYR A 115 -8.36 -2.98 -0.60
N PRO A 116 -8.41 -1.67 -0.94
CA PRO A 116 -9.39 -0.75 -0.37
C PRO A 116 -10.83 -1.21 -0.59
N LYS A 117 -11.63 -1.23 0.48
CA LYS A 117 -13.03 -1.70 0.43
C LYS A 117 -13.86 -1.02 -0.66
N GLY A 118 -13.69 0.29 -0.84
CA GLY A 118 -14.42 1.07 -1.84
C GLY A 118 -13.97 0.87 -3.29
N LEU A 119 -12.88 0.13 -3.53
CA LEU A 119 -12.42 -0.21 -4.88
C LEU A 119 -12.70 -1.68 -5.24
N ARG A 120 -13.24 -2.46 -4.30
CA ARG A 120 -13.46 -3.90 -4.52
C ARG A 120 -14.47 -4.12 -5.63
N TRP A 121 -14.18 -5.10 -6.46
CA TRP A 121 -15.11 -5.55 -7.50
C TRP A 121 -16.29 -6.29 -6.87
N LEU A 122 -17.47 -6.17 -7.49
CA LEU A 122 -18.71 -6.84 -7.09
C LEU A 122 -18.87 -8.16 -7.88
#